data_AF-A0A9E8S1A8-F1
#
_entry.id   AF-A0A9E8S1A8-F1
#
_cell.length_a   1.000
_cell.length_b   1.000
_cell.length_c   1.000
_cell.angle_alpha   90.00
_cell.angle_beta   90.00
_cell.angle_gamma   90.00
#
_symmetry.space_group_name_H-M   'P 1'
#
loop_
_entity.id
_entity.type
_entity.pdbx_description
1 polymer ?
#
loop_
_entity_poly.entity_id
_entity_poly.type
_entity_poly.pdbx_seq_one_letter_code
_entity_poly.pdbx_strand_id
1 'polypeptide(L)'
;MGKIKITCDITADLSKEQMQTCDIDTMPLYIHLDDKSYKDRIDIQPEDIYEFANKTGRLPKTAAASIQEYTDFFGRFAENYDAVIHISLGSDFSSTHLNAKLAAEQFSNVYVIDSMNLSTGTGHLVLEACSLREQGLEAEQIVEKVKEIVPKVEASFVIDTLDYLKMGGRCSAMTAFSANLLNIKPNIEVIDGKMEVGKKYRGKIEKSLHKYVTDRLKGRDDIRLDRIFITHSGIAPEIVEHV
;
A
#
# COMPACT_ATOMS: atom_id res chain seq x y z
N MET A 1 -15.28 -3.20 26.59
CA MET A 1 -14.71 -3.00 25.26
C MET A 1 -13.50 -2.11 25.44
N GLY A 2 -12.31 -2.64 25.18
CA GLY A 2 -11.09 -1.86 25.28
C GLY A 2 -11.04 -0.78 24.20
N LYS A 3 -10.34 0.32 24.49
CA LYS A 3 -10.06 1.40 23.57
C LYS A 3 -8.91 0.98 22.65
N ILE A 4 -9.22 0.56 21.42
CA ILE A 4 -8.25 0.06 20.44
C ILE A 4 -7.91 1.13 19.39
N LYS A 5 -6.62 1.41 19.20
CA LYS A 5 -6.13 2.30 18.15
C LYS A 5 -5.71 1.51 16.92
N ILE A 6 -6.25 1.86 15.75
CA ILE A 6 -5.79 1.32 14.47
C ILE A 6 -4.82 2.32 13.85
N THR A 7 -3.66 1.83 13.41
CA THR A 7 -2.65 2.62 12.71
C THR A 7 -2.12 1.87 11.49
N CYS A 8 -1.49 2.58 10.57
CA CYS A 8 -0.84 1.96 9.41
C CYS A 8 0.29 2.83 8.87
N ASP A 9 1.03 2.34 7.90
CA ASP A 9 1.94 3.20 7.13
C ASP A 9 1.15 4.10 6.17
N ILE A 10 1.65 5.30 5.90
CA ILE A 10 1.02 6.27 4.99
C ILE A 10 0.79 5.70 3.58
N THR A 11 1.56 4.68 3.20
CA THR A 11 1.43 3.95 1.93
C THR A 11 0.21 3.02 1.85
N ALA A 12 -0.67 3.01 2.86
CA ALA A 12 -1.97 2.35 2.77
C ALA A 12 -2.96 3.09 1.84
N ASP A 13 -2.60 4.30 1.40
CA ASP A 13 -3.33 5.12 0.42
C ASP A 13 -4.81 5.35 0.76
N LEU A 14 -5.11 5.44 2.06
CA LEU A 14 -6.43 5.81 2.55
C LEU A 14 -6.70 7.30 2.32
N SER A 15 -7.96 7.62 2.02
CA SER A 15 -8.38 9.02 1.91
C SER A 15 -8.37 9.71 3.27
N LYS A 16 -8.28 11.05 3.27
CA LYS A 16 -8.40 11.84 4.51
C LYS A 16 -9.71 11.57 5.23
N GLU A 17 -10.80 11.42 4.49
CA GLU A 17 -12.12 11.08 5.02
C GLU A 17 -12.12 9.72 5.71
N GLN A 18 -11.55 8.69 5.07
CA GLN A 18 -11.44 7.35 5.68
C GLN A 18 -10.62 7.39 6.97
N MET A 19 -9.47 8.09 6.97
CA MET A 19 -8.64 8.23 8.16
C MET A 19 -9.38 8.95 9.29
N GLN A 20 -10.13 10.01 8.98
CA GLN A 20 -10.90 10.77 9.98
C GLN A 20 -12.07 9.96 10.54
N THR A 21 -12.89 9.36 9.68
CA THR A 21 -14.07 8.60 10.09
C THR A 21 -13.69 7.39 10.94
N CYS A 22 -12.59 6.72 10.61
CA CYS A 22 -12.14 5.54 11.33
C CYS A 22 -11.12 5.83 12.45
N ASP A 23 -10.79 7.10 12.73
CA ASP A 23 -9.75 7.50 13.69
C ASP A 23 -8.43 6.74 13.48
N ILE A 24 -7.86 6.85 12.27
CA ILE A 24 -6.62 6.18 11.86
C ILE A 24 -5.47 7.19 11.90
N ASP A 25 -4.39 6.81 12.57
CA ASP A 25 -3.11 7.53 12.50
C ASP A 25 -2.13 6.78 11.60
N THR A 26 -1.35 7.53 10.83
CA THR A 26 -0.39 6.98 9.86
C THR A 26 1.05 7.26 10.24
N MET A 27 1.92 6.26 10.06
CA MET A 27 3.36 6.43 10.10
C MET A 27 3.85 6.98 8.75
N PRO A 28 4.48 8.17 8.71
CA PRO A 28 5.09 8.68 7.50
C PRO A 28 6.28 7.84 7.06
N LEU A 29 6.41 7.62 5.75
CA LEU A 29 7.64 7.12 5.13
C LEU A 29 8.35 8.26 4.40
N TYR A 30 9.54 8.01 3.87
CA TYR A 30 10.40 9.04 3.33
C TYR A 30 10.62 8.93 1.82
N ILE A 31 10.57 10.09 1.15
CA ILE A 31 10.98 10.28 -0.23
C ILE A 31 12.27 11.11 -0.24
N HIS A 32 13.28 10.64 -0.97
CA HIS A 32 14.53 11.33 -1.17
C HIS A 32 14.64 11.83 -2.61
N LEU A 33 14.78 13.15 -2.76
CA LEU A 33 15.11 13.81 -4.02
C LEU A 33 16.52 14.38 -3.87
N ASP A 34 17.49 13.73 -4.52
CA ASP A 34 18.91 13.99 -4.31
C ASP A 34 19.31 13.92 -2.83
N ASP A 35 19.83 15.00 -2.27
CA ASP A 35 20.30 15.09 -0.88
C ASP A 35 19.21 15.52 0.10
N LYS A 36 17.98 15.72 -0.37
CA LYS A 36 16.85 16.17 0.46
C LYS A 36 15.92 15.01 0.79
N SER A 37 15.46 14.99 2.03
CA SER A 37 14.49 14.01 2.56
C SER A 37 13.17 14.71 2.88
N TYR A 38 12.06 14.07 2.49
CA TYR A 38 10.70 14.57 2.65
C TYR A 38 9.82 13.48 3.24
N LYS A 39 8.92 13.83 4.16
CA LYS A 39 7.86 12.91 4.59
C LYS A 39 6.80 12.80 3.51
N ASP A 40 6.54 11.58 3.06
CA ASP A 40 5.57 11.28 2.01
C ASP A 40 4.18 11.81 2.37
N ARG A 41 3.51 12.45 1.39
CA ARG A 41 2.19 13.11 1.49
C ARG A 41 2.07 14.23 2.54
N ILE A 42 3.14 14.54 3.27
CA ILE A 42 3.19 15.62 4.27
C ILE A 42 4.03 16.78 3.72
N ASP A 43 5.29 16.53 3.42
CA ASP A 43 6.24 17.53 2.93
C ASP A 43 6.32 17.55 1.39
N ILE A 44 5.83 16.50 0.73
CA ILE A 44 5.92 16.28 -0.71
C ILE A 44 4.65 15.61 -1.24
N GLN A 45 4.26 15.93 -2.47
CA GLN A 45 3.14 15.31 -3.18
C GLN A 45 3.60 14.55 -4.42
N PRO A 46 2.81 13.58 -4.94
CA PRO A 46 3.17 12.81 -6.14
C PRO A 46 3.55 13.68 -7.35
N GLU A 47 2.90 14.83 -7.52
CA GLU A 47 3.18 15.78 -8.62
C GLU A 47 4.61 16.32 -8.57
N ASP A 48 5.13 16.61 -7.37
CA ASP A 48 6.50 17.09 -7.17
C ASP A 48 7.52 16.02 -7.58
N ILE A 49 7.20 14.74 -7.32
CA ILE A 49 8.03 13.59 -7.66
C ILE A 49 8.12 13.43 -9.19
N TYR A 50 6.97 13.54 -9.88
CA TYR A 50 6.93 13.50 -11.33
C TYR A 50 7.66 14.68 -11.96
N GLU A 51 7.47 15.88 -11.42
CA GLU A 51 8.17 17.07 -11.90
C GLU A 51 9.69 16.94 -11.75
N PHE A 52 10.16 16.44 -10.60
CA PHE A 52 11.57 16.15 -10.38
C PHE A 52 12.13 15.15 -11.41
N ALA A 53 11.42 14.04 -11.63
CA ALA A 53 11.84 13.02 -12.57
C ALA A 53 11.89 13.55 -14.01
N ASN A 54 10.88 14.31 -14.43
CA ASN A 54 10.80 14.89 -15.76
C ASN A 54 11.88 15.97 -15.99
N LYS A 55 12.16 16.82 -14.99
CA LYS A 55 13.16 17.89 -15.10
C LYS A 55 14.59 17.37 -15.09
N THR A 56 14.86 16.34 -14.29
CA THR A 56 16.25 15.92 -14.01
C THR A 56 16.64 14.61 -14.67
N GLY A 57 15.66 13.81 -15.13
CA GLY A 57 15.88 12.44 -15.58
C GLY A 57 16.28 11.47 -14.46
N ARG A 58 16.25 11.91 -13.19
CA ARG A 58 16.60 11.10 -12.02
C ARG A 58 15.34 10.66 -11.29
N LEU A 59 15.36 9.47 -10.71
CA LEU A 59 14.24 8.95 -9.93
C LEU A 59 14.39 9.25 -8.43
N PRO A 60 13.26 9.39 -7.70
CA PRO A 60 13.30 9.44 -6.25
C PRO A 60 13.87 8.13 -5.68
N LYS A 61 14.46 8.24 -4.49
CA LYS A 61 14.65 7.06 -3.61
C LYS A 61 13.63 7.12 -2.48
N THR A 62 13.39 5.99 -1.84
CA THR A 62 12.48 5.90 -0.70
C THR A 62 13.17 5.24 0.47
N ALA A 63 12.75 5.58 1.69
CA ALA A 63 13.22 4.98 2.92
C ALA A 63 12.07 4.70 3.89
N ALA A 64 12.19 3.61 4.65
CA ALA A 64 11.31 3.31 5.76
C ALA A 64 11.55 4.27 6.93
N ALA A 65 10.55 4.44 7.79
CA ALA A 65 10.76 5.05 9.10
C ALA A 65 11.71 4.17 9.94
N SER A 66 12.51 4.80 10.78
CA SER A 66 13.43 4.11 11.69
C SER A 66 12.68 3.42 12.84
N ILE A 67 13.36 2.48 13.51
CA ILE A 67 12.82 1.81 14.72
C ILE A 67 12.46 2.85 15.78
N GLN A 68 13.31 3.84 16.02
CA GLN A 68 13.05 4.89 17.02
C GLN A 68 11.79 5.69 16.68
N GLU A 69 11.57 6.04 15.42
CA GLU A 69 10.36 6.76 15.00
C GLU A 69 9.10 5.92 15.22
N TYR A 70 9.15 4.61 14.95
CA TYR A 70 8.05 3.71 15.30
C TYR A 70 7.85 3.60 16.81
N THR A 71 8.92 3.53 17.61
CA THR A 71 8.83 3.52 19.07
C THR A 71 8.11 4.77 19.58
N ASP A 72 8.53 5.94 19.11
CA ASP A 72 7.92 7.22 19.48
C ASP A 72 6.46 7.28 19.02
N PHE A 73 6.18 6.83 17.79
CA PHE A 73 4.84 6.81 17.23
C PHE A 73 3.88 5.92 18.02
N PHE A 74 4.30 4.69 18.37
CA PHE A 74 3.51 3.77 19.17
C PHE A 74 3.33 4.26 20.60
N GLY A 75 4.38 4.84 21.21
CA GLY A 75 4.33 5.37 22.57
C GLY A 75 3.20 6.38 22.80
N ARG A 76 2.91 7.24 21.82
CA ARG A 76 1.79 8.20 21.88
C ARG A 76 0.43 7.54 22.15
N PHE A 77 0.26 6.31 21.69
CA PHE A 77 -1.00 5.57 21.77
C PHE A 77 -0.96 4.49 22.85
N ALA A 78 0.15 3.78 23.01
CA ALA A 78 0.29 2.65 23.93
C ALA A 78 -0.03 3.03 25.39
N GLU A 79 0.20 4.29 25.78
CA GLU A 79 -0.13 4.81 27.13
C GLU A 79 -1.62 5.10 27.33
N ASN A 80 -2.38 5.35 26.26
CA ASN A 80 -3.73 5.91 26.31
C ASN A 80 -4.81 4.99 25.70
N TYR A 81 -4.40 3.82 25.22
CA TYR A 81 -5.22 2.82 24.55
C TYR A 81 -4.91 1.44 25.11
N ASP A 82 -5.92 0.59 25.20
CA ASP A 82 -5.76 -0.79 25.69
C ASP A 82 -4.97 -1.65 24.69
N ALA A 83 -5.05 -1.31 23.40
CA ALA A 83 -4.23 -1.92 22.36
C ALA A 83 -4.00 -0.97 21.17
N VAL A 84 -2.87 -1.15 20.49
CA VAL A 84 -2.54 -0.54 19.20
C VAL A 84 -2.35 -1.64 18.18
N ILE A 85 -3.08 -1.59 17.07
CA ILE A 85 -2.92 -2.52 15.95
C ILE A 85 -2.36 -1.72 14.78
N HIS A 86 -1.15 -2.06 14.37
CA HIS A 86 -0.45 -1.45 13.24
C HIS A 86 -0.43 -2.41 12.05
N ILE A 87 -0.99 -1.98 10.91
CA ILE A 87 -0.90 -2.72 9.65
C ILE A 87 0.15 -2.04 8.78
N SER A 88 1.30 -2.71 8.60
CA SER A 88 2.43 -2.15 7.85
C SER A 88 2.35 -2.47 6.36
N LEU A 89 3.09 -1.74 5.53
CA LEU A 89 3.43 -2.15 4.16
C LEU A 89 4.08 -3.55 4.18
N GLY A 90 3.82 -4.33 3.13
CA GLY A 90 4.32 -5.69 2.97
C GLY A 90 5.84 -5.81 3.18
N SER A 91 6.26 -6.82 3.94
CA SER A 91 7.68 -7.01 4.30
C SER A 91 8.63 -7.24 3.12
N ASP A 92 8.12 -7.79 2.00
CA ASP A 92 8.86 -7.95 0.75
C ASP A 92 9.00 -6.65 -0.07
N PHE A 93 8.27 -5.58 0.29
CA PHE A 93 8.36 -4.28 -0.36
C PHE A 93 9.24 -3.28 0.39
N SER A 94 9.30 -3.39 1.73
CA SER A 94 9.98 -2.43 2.59
C SER A 94 10.40 -3.05 3.93
N SER A 95 11.50 -2.56 4.49
CA SER A 95 11.94 -2.90 5.84
C SER A 95 11.03 -2.35 6.95
N THR A 96 10.01 -1.60 6.58
CA THR A 96 9.09 -0.93 7.50
C THR A 96 8.37 -1.91 8.43
N HIS A 97 7.98 -3.09 7.93
CA HIS A 97 7.39 -4.14 8.76
C HIS A 97 8.35 -4.61 9.87
N LEU A 98 9.61 -4.86 9.52
CA LEU A 98 10.63 -5.27 10.49
C LEU A 98 10.88 -4.16 11.51
N ASN A 99 11.01 -2.91 11.06
CA ASN A 99 11.25 -1.78 11.94
C ASN A 99 10.09 -1.57 12.93
N ALA A 100 8.85 -1.63 12.45
CA ALA A 100 7.65 -1.57 13.27
C ALA A 100 7.59 -2.72 14.28
N LYS A 101 7.87 -3.95 13.85
CA LYS A 101 7.88 -5.13 14.73
C LYS A 101 8.91 -4.98 15.86
N LEU A 102 10.13 -4.55 15.55
CA LEU A 102 11.19 -4.35 16.55
C LEU A 102 10.84 -3.22 17.53
N ALA A 103 10.22 -2.14 17.06
CA ALA A 103 9.74 -1.07 17.92
C ALA A 103 8.61 -1.54 18.85
N ALA A 104 7.69 -2.38 18.35
CA ALA A 104 6.57 -2.91 19.11
C ALA A 104 7.00 -3.81 20.28
N GLU A 105 8.20 -4.42 20.25
CA GLU A 105 8.72 -5.23 21.36
C GLU A 105 8.89 -4.43 22.68
N GLN A 106 8.90 -3.10 22.62
CA GLN A 106 8.95 -2.24 23.80
C GLN A 106 7.58 -2.06 24.50
N PHE A 107 6.50 -2.53 23.88
CA PHE A 107 5.14 -2.32 24.35
C PHE A 107 4.38 -3.65 24.40
N SER A 108 3.77 -3.97 25.54
CA SER A 108 3.01 -5.22 25.70
C SER A 108 1.68 -5.23 24.95
N ASN A 109 1.20 -4.06 24.50
CA ASN A 109 -0.11 -3.87 23.90
C ASN A 109 -0.07 -3.39 22.44
N VAL A 110 1.07 -3.51 21.76
CA VAL A 110 1.23 -3.13 20.34
C VAL A 110 1.36 -4.39 19.48
N TYR A 111 0.48 -4.50 18.50
CA TYR A 111 0.42 -5.60 17.55
C TYR A 111 0.78 -5.10 16.16
N VAL A 112 1.69 -5.78 15.48
CA VAL A 112 2.09 -5.45 14.11
C VAL A 112 1.68 -6.57 13.17
N ILE A 113 0.97 -6.21 12.10
CA ILE A 113 0.49 -7.12 11.07
C ILE A 113 1.22 -6.78 9.76
N ASP A 114 1.88 -7.78 9.18
CA ASP A 114 2.38 -7.69 7.80
C ASP A 114 1.18 -7.76 6.85
N SER A 115 0.96 -6.70 6.06
CA SER A 115 -0.14 -6.72 5.09
C SER A 115 0.08 -7.70 3.95
N MET A 116 1.34 -8.09 3.70
CA MET A 116 1.77 -8.78 2.47
C MET A 116 1.23 -8.11 1.20
N ASN A 117 0.97 -6.80 1.28
CA ASN A 117 0.33 -6.03 0.23
C ASN A 117 0.87 -4.61 0.23
N LEU A 118 0.35 -3.77 -0.66
CA LEU A 118 0.76 -2.39 -0.85
C LEU A 118 -0.46 -1.53 -1.18
N SER A 119 -0.28 -0.20 -1.09
CA SER A 119 -1.32 0.76 -1.46
C SER A 119 -2.66 0.41 -0.78
N THR A 120 -3.77 0.56 -1.50
CA THR A 120 -5.12 0.26 -1.04
C THR A 120 -5.38 -1.23 -0.78
N GLY A 121 -4.48 -2.14 -1.18
CA GLY A 121 -4.48 -3.51 -0.68
C GLY A 121 -4.17 -3.57 0.83
N THR A 122 -3.19 -2.79 1.30
CA THR A 122 -2.99 -2.55 2.73
C THR A 122 -4.20 -1.80 3.32
N GLY A 123 -4.72 -0.80 2.61
CA GLY A 123 -5.91 -0.04 3.02
C GLY A 123 -7.16 -0.90 3.29
N HIS A 124 -7.40 -1.95 2.49
CA HIS A 124 -8.48 -2.92 2.73
C HIS A 124 -8.39 -3.54 4.12
N LEU A 125 -7.20 -3.99 4.52
CA LEU A 125 -6.95 -4.63 5.81
C LEU A 125 -7.12 -3.65 6.98
N VAL A 126 -6.68 -2.40 6.80
CA VAL A 126 -6.85 -1.34 7.80
C VAL A 126 -8.33 -1.07 8.05
N LEU A 127 -9.12 -0.89 6.99
CA LEU A 127 -10.55 -0.61 7.11
C LEU A 127 -11.34 -1.83 7.65
N GLU A 128 -10.88 -3.04 7.36
CA GLU A 128 -11.46 -4.25 7.99
C GLU A 128 -11.15 -4.28 9.50
N ALA A 129 -9.93 -3.95 9.91
CA ALA A 129 -9.59 -3.84 11.33
C ALA A 129 -10.45 -2.79 12.05
N CYS A 130 -10.71 -1.65 11.40
CA CYS A 130 -11.64 -0.63 11.91
C CYS A 130 -13.06 -1.16 12.06
N SER A 131 -13.58 -1.89 11.07
CA SER A 131 -14.91 -2.50 11.14
C SER A 131 -15.02 -3.54 12.26
N LEU A 132 -14.00 -4.39 12.44
CA LEU A 132 -13.97 -5.38 13.50
C LEU A 132 -13.90 -4.73 14.90
N ARG A 133 -13.16 -3.63 15.03
CA ARG A 133 -13.16 -2.80 16.24
C ARG A 133 -14.55 -2.21 16.52
N GLU A 134 -15.24 -1.70 15.51
CA GLU A 134 -16.60 -1.14 15.65
C GLU A 134 -17.64 -2.21 16.04
N GLN A 135 -17.42 -3.46 15.61
CA GLN A 135 -18.20 -4.62 16.05
C GLN A 135 -17.90 -5.05 17.50
N GLY A 136 -16.91 -4.42 18.14
CA GLY A 136 -16.59 -4.65 19.55
C GLY A 136 -15.71 -5.86 19.84
N LEU A 137 -14.97 -6.34 18.83
CA LEU A 137 -14.01 -7.43 19.03
C LEU A 137 -12.81 -6.95 19.86
N GLU A 138 -12.25 -7.88 20.63
CA GLU A 138 -11.03 -7.65 21.38
C GLU A 138 -9.80 -7.68 20.44
N ALA A 139 -8.71 -7.04 20.85
CA ALA A 139 -7.55 -6.77 19.98
C ALA A 139 -6.95 -8.04 19.36
N GLU A 140 -6.80 -9.12 20.13
CA GLU A 140 -6.24 -10.39 19.64
C GLU A 140 -7.14 -11.01 18.56
N GLN A 141 -8.46 -10.93 18.73
CA GLN A 141 -9.43 -11.44 17.76
C GLN A 141 -9.40 -10.63 16.45
N ILE A 142 -9.22 -9.31 16.55
CA ILE A 142 -9.03 -8.45 15.37
C ILE A 142 -7.75 -8.85 14.64
N VAL A 143 -6.64 -9.02 15.35
CA VAL A 143 -5.35 -9.42 14.76
C VAL A 143 -5.46 -10.77 14.05
N GLU A 144 -6.08 -11.77 14.68
CA GLU A 144 -6.31 -13.09 14.08
C GLU A 144 -7.15 -12.99 12.81
N LYS A 145 -8.30 -12.30 12.86
CA LYS A 145 -9.19 -12.16 11.69
C LYS A 145 -8.56 -11.39 10.56
N VAL A 146 -7.82 -10.31 10.84
CA VAL A 146 -7.11 -9.56 9.79
C VAL A 146 -6.06 -10.45 9.14
N LYS A 147 -5.30 -11.25 9.91
CA LYS A 147 -4.34 -12.22 9.35
C LYS A 147 -5.00 -13.29 8.47
N GLU A 148 -6.23 -13.72 8.78
CA GLU A 148 -7.01 -14.62 7.91
C GLU A 148 -7.47 -13.96 6.60
N ILE A 149 -7.51 -12.63 6.56
CA ILE A 149 -7.96 -11.84 5.40
C ILE A 149 -6.78 -11.42 4.53
N VAL A 150 -5.58 -11.22 5.09
CA VAL A 150 -4.33 -10.94 4.35
C VAL A 150 -4.20 -11.75 3.05
N PRO A 151 -4.27 -13.10 3.05
CA PRO A 151 -4.08 -13.89 1.83
C PRO A 151 -5.25 -13.80 0.83
N LYS A 152 -6.36 -13.14 1.19
CA LYS A 152 -7.56 -12.99 0.36
C LYS A 152 -7.63 -11.62 -0.33
N VAL A 153 -6.75 -10.69 0.03
CA VAL A 153 -6.71 -9.36 -0.60
C VAL A 153 -5.92 -9.43 -1.90
N GLU A 154 -6.62 -9.25 -3.02
CA GLU A 154 -5.99 -9.17 -4.34
C GLU A 154 -5.66 -7.71 -4.67
N ALA A 155 -4.38 -7.41 -4.93
CA ALA A 155 -3.95 -6.14 -5.51
C ALA A 155 -3.25 -6.40 -6.85
N SER A 156 -3.65 -5.68 -7.88
CA SER A 156 -2.98 -5.70 -9.17
C SER A 156 -3.18 -4.39 -9.92
N PHE A 157 -2.26 -4.07 -10.83
CA PHE A 157 -2.24 -2.79 -11.53
C PHE A 157 -1.54 -2.91 -12.88
N VAL A 158 -1.96 -2.07 -13.83
CA VAL A 158 -1.33 -1.97 -15.16
C VAL A 158 -0.47 -0.72 -15.20
N ILE A 159 0.77 -0.87 -15.64
CA ILE A 159 1.72 0.25 -15.76
C ILE A 159 1.90 0.70 -17.22
N ASP A 160 2.11 2.01 -17.39
CA ASP A 160 2.33 2.61 -18.71
C ASP A 160 3.80 2.58 -19.16
N THR A 161 4.72 2.73 -18.21
CA THR A 161 6.17 2.60 -18.38
C THR A 161 6.78 1.64 -17.35
N LEU A 162 7.85 0.95 -17.75
CA LEU A 162 8.57 -0.02 -16.91
C LEU A 162 9.69 0.64 -16.08
N ASP A 163 10.04 1.88 -16.40
CA ASP A 163 11.29 2.50 -15.93
C ASP A 163 11.31 2.63 -14.41
N TYR A 164 10.22 3.13 -13.81
CA TYR A 164 10.10 3.32 -12.36
C TYR A 164 10.19 2.00 -11.58
N LEU A 165 9.51 0.93 -12.03
CA LEU A 165 9.58 -0.36 -11.35
C LEU A 165 10.94 -1.05 -11.50
N LYS A 166 11.54 -1.01 -12.70
CA LYS A 166 12.87 -1.58 -12.96
C LYS A 166 13.93 -0.92 -12.09
N MET A 167 13.95 0.40 -12.05
CA MET A 167 14.95 1.17 -11.31
C MET A 167 14.66 1.17 -9.81
N GLY A 168 13.39 1.06 -9.41
CA GLY A 168 12.99 0.92 -8.02
C GLY A 168 13.43 -0.41 -7.40
N GLY A 169 13.57 -1.49 -8.17
CA GLY A 169 14.10 -2.77 -7.67
C GLY A 169 13.12 -3.59 -6.81
N ARG A 170 11.86 -3.16 -6.67
CA ARG A 170 10.81 -3.84 -5.89
C ARG A 170 10.00 -4.87 -6.70
N CYS A 171 10.19 -4.91 -8.02
CA CYS A 171 9.65 -5.97 -8.88
C CYS A 171 10.81 -6.63 -9.64
N SER A 172 11.36 -7.70 -9.07
CA SER A 172 12.48 -8.45 -9.65
C SER A 172 12.12 -9.04 -11.02
N ALA A 173 10.86 -9.43 -11.23
CA ALA A 173 10.34 -9.92 -12.51
C ALA A 173 10.50 -8.91 -13.65
N MET A 174 10.61 -7.61 -13.35
CA MET A 174 10.85 -6.58 -14.38
C MET A 174 12.25 -6.63 -14.99
N THR A 175 13.23 -7.26 -14.31
CA THR A 175 14.60 -7.39 -14.85
C THR A 175 14.65 -8.25 -16.12
N ALA A 176 13.68 -9.15 -16.32
CA ALA A 176 13.58 -10.02 -17.48
C ALA A 176 13.04 -9.31 -18.76
N PHE A 177 12.58 -8.07 -18.66
CA PHE A 177 12.01 -7.33 -19.79
C PHE A 177 13.07 -6.69 -20.68
N SER A 178 13.20 -7.14 -21.93
CA SER A 178 14.07 -6.54 -22.94
C SER A 178 13.53 -5.20 -23.48
N ALA A 179 14.42 -4.38 -24.05
CA ALA A 179 14.13 -3.00 -24.50
C ALA A 179 13.11 -2.89 -25.66
N ASN A 180 12.70 -4.00 -26.29
CA ASN A 180 11.90 -4.00 -27.52
C ASN A 180 10.37 -4.13 -27.31
N LEU A 181 9.87 -3.84 -26.11
CA LEU A 181 8.44 -3.97 -25.77
C LEU A 181 7.64 -2.68 -26.03
N LEU A 182 7.76 -2.12 -27.25
CA LEU A 182 6.96 -0.95 -27.63
C LEU A 182 5.45 -1.25 -27.52
N ASN A 183 4.71 -0.34 -26.88
CA ASN A 183 3.26 -0.41 -26.67
C ASN A 183 2.74 -1.60 -25.82
N ILE A 184 3.58 -2.24 -25.00
CA ILE A 184 3.11 -3.25 -24.03
C ILE A 184 2.84 -2.58 -22.69
N LYS A 185 1.74 -3.00 -22.05
CA LYS A 185 1.27 -2.53 -20.74
C LYS A 185 1.16 -3.76 -19.82
N PRO A 186 2.21 -4.11 -19.07
CA PRO A 186 2.16 -5.30 -18.22
C PRO A 186 1.24 -5.06 -17.03
N ASN A 187 0.48 -6.09 -16.69
CA ASN A 187 -0.15 -6.24 -15.39
C ASN A 187 0.92 -6.67 -14.37
N ILE A 188 0.90 -6.04 -13.21
CA ILE A 188 1.67 -6.45 -12.05
C ILE A 188 0.66 -6.93 -11.01
N GLU A 189 0.88 -8.13 -10.48
CA GLU A 189 0.03 -8.77 -9.49
C GLU A 189 0.80 -8.94 -8.20
N VAL A 190 0.15 -8.67 -7.07
CA VAL A 190 0.71 -8.98 -5.75
C VAL A 190 0.33 -10.41 -5.42
N ILE A 191 1.31 -11.31 -5.39
CA ILE A 191 1.15 -12.74 -5.10
C ILE A 191 2.11 -13.08 -3.98
N ASP A 192 1.60 -13.65 -2.88
CA ASP A 192 2.38 -14.06 -1.72
C ASP A 192 3.34 -12.96 -1.20
N GLY A 193 2.86 -11.71 -1.16
CA GLY A 193 3.66 -10.57 -0.69
C GLY A 193 4.58 -9.94 -1.74
N LYS A 194 4.61 -10.45 -2.98
CA LYS A 194 5.59 -10.03 -4.00
C LYS A 194 4.94 -9.52 -5.27
N MET A 195 5.61 -8.60 -5.95
CA MET A 195 5.18 -8.12 -7.28
C MET A 195 5.63 -9.10 -8.36
N GLU A 196 4.66 -9.75 -8.98
CA GLU A 196 4.85 -10.65 -10.11
C GLU A 196 4.27 -10.07 -11.41
N VAL A 197 4.83 -10.47 -12.53
CA VAL A 197 4.36 -10.02 -13.86
C VAL A 197 3.25 -10.95 -14.32
N GLY A 198 2.04 -10.42 -14.40
CA GLY A 198 0.87 -11.10 -14.93
C GLY A 198 0.73 -10.96 -16.45
N LYS A 199 -0.52 -10.83 -16.90
CA LYS A 199 -0.85 -10.66 -18.32
C LYS A 199 -0.25 -9.39 -18.91
N LYS A 200 0.16 -9.45 -20.18
CA LYS A 200 0.69 -8.31 -20.94
C LYS A 200 -0.37 -7.80 -21.91
N TYR A 201 -0.86 -6.59 -21.66
CA TYR A 201 -1.76 -5.90 -22.57
C TYR A 201 -0.99 -5.13 -23.64
N ARG A 202 -1.66 -4.69 -24.70
CA ARG A 202 -1.04 -3.98 -25.81
C ARG A 202 -1.93 -2.84 -26.31
N GLY A 203 -1.30 -1.71 -26.61
CA GLY A 203 -1.93 -0.53 -27.19
C GLY A 203 -1.98 0.64 -26.20
N LYS A 204 -2.97 1.52 -26.39
CA LYS A 204 -3.23 2.65 -25.47
C LYS A 204 -3.58 2.13 -24.07
N ILE A 205 -3.16 2.86 -23.04
CA ILE A 205 -3.37 2.49 -21.63
C ILE A 205 -4.87 2.32 -21.31
N GLU A 206 -5.72 3.24 -21.74
CA GLU A 206 -7.18 3.20 -21.58
C GLU A 206 -7.79 1.86 -22.06
N LYS A 207 -7.52 1.47 -23.31
CA LYS A 207 -8.00 0.18 -23.86
C LYS A 207 -7.42 -1.03 -23.14
N SER A 208 -6.22 -0.90 -22.56
CA SER A 208 -5.58 -1.97 -21.80
C SER A 208 -6.24 -2.12 -20.43
N LEU A 209 -6.60 -1.00 -19.77
CA LEU A 209 -7.31 -0.99 -18.49
C LEU A 209 -8.70 -1.62 -18.59
N HIS A 210 -9.50 -1.30 -19.62
CA HIS A 210 -10.80 -1.96 -19.80
C HIS A 210 -10.70 -3.48 -19.96
N LYS A 211 -9.73 -3.94 -20.76
CA LYS A 211 -9.47 -5.38 -20.92
C LYS A 211 -9.01 -6.00 -19.62
N TYR A 212 -8.13 -5.30 -18.89
CA TYR A 212 -7.66 -5.72 -17.59
C TYR A 212 -8.80 -5.92 -16.58
N VAL A 213 -9.67 -4.93 -16.40
CA VAL A 213 -10.81 -5.05 -15.49
C VAL A 213 -11.75 -6.17 -15.94
N THR A 214 -12.05 -6.25 -17.25
CA THR A 214 -12.86 -7.35 -17.80
C THR A 214 -12.24 -8.70 -17.45
N ASP A 215 -10.93 -8.87 -17.68
CA ASP A 215 -10.22 -10.12 -17.41
C ASP A 215 -10.16 -10.45 -15.90
N ARG A 216 -10.07 -9.46 -15.01
CA ARG A 216 -10.07 -9.67 -13.55
C ARG A 216 -11.44 -10.10 -13.02
N LEU A 217 -12.53 -9.58 -13.59
CA LEU A 217 -13.88 -9.80 -13.06
C LEU A 217 -14.62 -10.94 -13.76
N LYS A 218 -14.30 -11.24 -15.02
CA LYS A 218 -15.05 -12.18 -15.83
C LYS A 218 -15.05 -13.59 -15.21
N GLY A 219 -16.24 -14.07 -14.87
CA GLY A 219 -16.46 -15.44 -14.39
C GLY A 219 -16.07 -15.67 -12.93
N ARG A 220 -15.82 -14.60 -12.16
CA ARG A 220 -15.58 -14.67 -10.72
C ARG A 220 -16.91 -14.63 -9.95
N ASP A 221 -17.09 -15.57 -9.03
CA ASP A 221 -18.23 -15.66 -8.11
C ASP A 221 -17.81 -15.61 -6.63
N ASP A 222 -16.51 -15.42 -6.39
CA ASP A 222 -15.82 -15.42 -5.10
C ASP A 222 -15.48 -14.01 -4.59
N ILE A 223 -15.76 -12.97 -5.36
CA ILE A 223 -15.44 -11.57 -4.99
C ILE A 223 -16.42 -11.06 -3.93
N ARG A 224 -15.88 -10.52 -2.83
CA ARG A 224 -16.64 -9.70 -1.88
C ARG A 224 -16.96 -8.34 -2.50
N LEU A 225 -18.25 -8.01 -2.60
CA LEU A 225 -18.74 -6.81 -3.30
C LEU A 225 -18.95 -5.59 -2.38
N ASP A 226 -18.59 -5.68 -1.11
CA ASP A 226 -18.78 -4.62 -0.11
C ASP A 226 -17.79 -3.46 -0.26
N ARG A 227 -16.61 -3.72 -0.83
CA ARG A 227 -15.59 -2.69 -1.05
C ARG A 227 -14.71 -3.03 -2.24
N ILE A 228 -14.50 -2.06 -3.13
CA ILE A 228 -13.49 -2.08 -4.18
C ILE A 228 -12.69 -0.76 -4.12
N PHE A 229 -11.38 -0.84 -4.35
CA PHE A 229 -10.56 0.34 -4.57
C PHE A 229 -10.10 0.41 -6.02
N ILE A 230 -10.17 1.62 -6.58
CA ILE A 230 -9.49 1.96 -7.82
C ILE A 230 -8.46 3.04 -7.46
N THR A 231 -7.19 2.68 -7.53
CA THR A 231 -6.06 3.58 -7.21
C THR A 231 -5.27 3.85 -8.48
N HIS A 232 -4.93 5.12 -8.71
CA HIS A 232 -4.17 5.52 -9.89
C HIS A 232 -3.16 6.61 -9.56
N SER A 233 -2.20 6.78 -10.45
CA SER A 233 -1.26 7.89 -10.41
C SER A 233 -1.15 8.48 -11.81
N GLY A 234 -1.70 9.68 -12.00
CA GLY A 234 -1.68 10.39 -13.29
C GLY A 234 -2.65 9.90 -14.38
N ILE A 235 -3.60 9.02 -14.05
CA ILE A 235 -4.72 8.67 -14.95
C ILE A 235 -5.80 9.75 -14.88
N ALA A 236 -6.32 10.15 -16.04
CA ALA A 236 -7.38 11.15 -16.15
C ALA A 236 -8.70 10.62 -15.52
N PRO A 237 -9.47 11.45 -14.78
CA PRO A 237 -10.69 11.00 -14.10
C PRO A 237 -11.68 10.31 -15.02
N GLU A 238 -11.81 10.77 -16.27
CA GLU A 238 -12.74 10.20 -17.24
C GLU A 238 -12.38 8.74 -17.54
N ILE A 239 -11.10 8.38 -17.58
CA ILE A 239 -10.68 6.98 -17.79
C ILE A 239 -11.06 6.14 -16.57
N VAL A 240 -10.92 6.68 -15.36
CA VAL A 240 -11.24 5.99 -14.10
C VAL A 240 -12.73 5.71 -13.97
N GLU A 241 -13.59 6.66 -14.37
CA GLU A 241 -15.05 6.51 -14.31
C GLU A 241 -15.58 5.44 -15.27
N HIS A 242 -14.84 5.11 -16.33
CA HIS A 242 -15.27 4.16 -17.36
C HIS A 242 -14.78 2.72 -17.12
N VAL A 243 -13.88 2.50 -16.15
CA VAL A 243 -13.30 1.18 -15.86
C VAL A 243 -13.95 0.48 -14.68
#